data_AF-A0A1I8Q214-F1
#
_entry.id   AF-A0A1I8Q214-F1
#
_cell.length_a   1.000
_cell.length_b   1.000
_cell.length_c   1.000
_cell.angle_alpha   90.00
_cell.angle_beta   90.00
_cell.angle_gamma   90.00
#
_symmetry.space_group_name_H-M   'P 1'
#
loop_
_entity.id
_entity.type
_entity.pdbx_description
1 polymer ?
#
loop_
_entity_poly.entity_id
_entity_poly.type
_entity_poly.pdbx_seq_one_letter_code
_entity_poly.pdbx_strand_id
1 'polypeptide(L)'
;MLQLGKSLRQIKNYKMLKPVLPNCFRWTWLKPQFGGLKMSYSTVTPQEIHLGQTELPDYIREPIQNVLNKHQLNSLSERIFMSLEYTLPRCKNQALLISLLTYKDLMESQGLKAVDLRRAQILGWCVELLHMSLLIFDDIMDHGTLRYGQLCWHKLEHIGMSGINDGLIIENIIYFVLHEYFGDKEYYVELCNLMREVTLITAYGQLMDLMVSQGSIALFTKEMFRDISDRKTALSAFYLPLALPMHLAG
;
A
#
# COMPACT_ATOMS: atom_id res chain seq x y z
N MET A 1 -22.45 -12.42 28.75
CA MET A 1 -21.91 -11.69 27.57
C MET A 1 -22.68 -10.36 27.33
N LEU A 2 -22.91 -9.55 28.38
CA LEU A 2 -23.74 -8.32 28.29
C LEU A 2 -23.28 -7.23 29.28
N GLN A 3 -21.96 -7.06 29.46
CA GLN A 3 -21.40 -6.08 30.42
C GLN A 3 -20.18 -5.27 29.93
N LEU A 4 -19.89 -5.26 28.63
CA LEU A 4 -18.87 -4.35 28.04
C LEU A 4 -19.49 -3.09 27.39
N GLY A 5 -20.82 -2.94 27.39
CA GLY A 5 -21.53 -1.83 26.74
C GLY A 5 -21.77 -0.58 27.60
N LYS A 6 -21.23 -0.51 28.82
CA LYS A 6 -21.50 0.60 29.75
C LYS A 6 -20.28 1.44 30.18
N SER A 7 -19.03 1.02 29.94
CA SER A 7 -17.86 1.84 30.31
C SER A 7 -17.34 2.77 29.21
N LEU A 8 -17.79 2.63 27.94
CA LEU A 8 -17.34 3.52 26.85
C LEU A 8 -18.09 4.86 26.78
N ARG A 9 -19.10 5.08 27.63
CA ARG A 9 -19.86 6.35 27.66
C ARG A 9 -19.16 7.51 28.36
N GLN A 10 -17.97 7.30 28.93
CA GLN A 10 -17.17 8.37 29.56
C GLN A 10 -15.95 8.83 28.74
N ILE A 11 -15.69 8.26 27.55
CA ILE A 11 -14.64 8.76 26.64
C ILE A 11 -15.24 9.79 25.67
N LYS A 12 -15.85 10.85 26.21
CA LYS A 12 -16.40 11.96 25.41
C LYS A 12 -15.55 13.25 25.44
N ASN A 13 -14.37 13.22 26.08
CA ASN A 13 -13.55 14.41 26.29
C ASN A 13 -12.10 14.32 25.77
N TYR A 14 -11.79 13.46 24.80
CA TYR A 14 -10.53 13.60 24.05
C TYR A 14 -10.69 14.66 22.95
N LYS A 15 -10.35 15.91 23.30
CA LYS A 15 -10.20 17.05 22.38
C LYS A 15 -8.86 17.03 21.61
N MET A 16 -8.27 15.85 21.39
CA MET A 16 -7.08 15.66 20.54
C MET A 16 -7.40 14.61 19.48
N LEU A 17 -7.98 15.09 18.38
CA LEU A 17 -7.99 14.55 17.02
C LEU A 17 -8.95 15.47 16.25
N LYS A 18 -8.54 16.74 16.07
CA LYS A 18 -9.05 17.48 14.92
C LYS A 18 -8.54 16.71 13.70
N PRO A 19 -9.39 16.31 12.75
CA PRO A 19 -8.91 15.64 11.56
C PRO A 19 -7.97 16.61 10.84
N VAL A 20 -6.70 16.23 10.69
CA VAL A 20 -5.76 16.85 9.73
C VAL A 20 -6.11 16.41 8.30
N LEU A 21 -7.25 15.77 8.11
CA LEU A 21 -7.87 15.49 6.82
C LEU A 21 -9.05 16.46 6.61
N PRO A 22 -8.87 17.61 5.94
CA PRO A 22 -9.98 18.47 5.57
C PRO A 22 -10.85 17.75 4.54
N ASN A 23 -11.99 17.16 4.94
CA ASN A 23 -13.00 16.61 4.02
C ASN A 23 -12.37 15.82 2.84
N CYS A 24 -11.37 15.00 3.15
CA CYS A 24 -10.49 14.42 2.15
C CYS A 24 -11.27 13.44 1.27
N PHE A 25 -11.24 13.72 -0.05
CA PHE A 25 -11.96 13.03 -1.13
C PHE A 25 -13.45 13.39 -1.32
N ARG A 26 -13.75 14.69 -1.41
CA ARG A 26 -14.79 15.13 -2.36
C ARG A 26 -14.19 15.15 -3.77
N TRP A 27 -14.76 14.43 -4.74
CA TRP A 27 -14.38 14.49 -6.18
C TRP A 27 -14.26 15.92 -6.73
N THR A 28 -14.89 16.90 -6.09
CA THR A 28 -14.80 18.33 -6.41
C THR A 28 -13.46 18.99 -6.06
N TRP A 29 -12.61 18.39 -5.21
CA TRP A 29 -11.26 18.91 -4.90
C TRP A 29 -10.20 18.51 -5.93
N LEU A 30 -10.42 17.39 -6.63
CA LEU A 30 -9.59 16.99 -7.77
C LEU A 30 -9.88 17.83 -9.02
N LYS A 31 -11.10 18.35 -9.19
CA LYS A 31 -11.46 19.13 -10.40
C LYS A 31 -10.64 20.42 -10.62
N PRO A 32 -10.34 21.24 -9.59
CA PRO A 32 -9.54 22.44 -9.78
C PRO A 32 -8.03 22.17 -9.82
N GLN A 33 -7.54 21.14 -9.12
CA GLN A 33 -6.11 20.83 -9.02
C GLN A 33 -5.60 19.96 -10.18
N PHE A 34 -6.46 19.11 -10.75
CA PHE A 34 -6.19 18.34 -11.98
C PHE A 34 -6.74 19.00 -13.24
N GLY A 35 -7.37 20.18 -13.12
CA GLY A 35 -7.94 20.94 -14.24
C GLY A 35 -6.93 21.43 -15.28
N GLY A 36 -5.63 21.25 -15.01
CA GLY A 36 -4.53 21.48 -15.94
C GLY A 36 -3.54 20.32 -16.10
N LEU A 37 -3.67 19.23 -15.32
CA LEU A 37 -2.85 18.02 -15.48
C LEU A 37 -3.37 17.24 -16.69
N LYS A 38 -2.94 17.66 -17.88
CA LYS A 38 -2.83 16.72 -19.00
C LYS A 38 -1.70 15.78 -18.61
N MET A 39 -2.01 14.62 -18.02
CA MET A 39 -1.05 13.52 -18.01
C MET A 39 -0.71 13.24 -19.47
N SER A 40 0.48 13.68 -19.88
CA SER A 40 0.92 13.46 -21.24
C SER A 40 1.38 12.02 -21.32
N TYR A 41 0.58 11.15 -21.92
CA TYR A 41 0.96 9.77 -22.24
C TYR A 41 2.22 9.68 -23.14
N SER A 42 2.79 10.81 -23.58
CA SER A 42 3.98 10.89 -24.43
C SER A 42 5.30 10.59 -23.72
N THR A 43 5.33 10.43 -22.39
CA THR A 43 6.57 10.23 -21.60
C THR A 43 6.76 8.80 -21.07
N VAL A 44 5.80 7.90 -21.30
CA VAL A 44 5.92 6.49 -20.92
C VAL A 44 6.61 5.72 -22.05
N THR A 45 7.86 5.32 -21.83
CA THR A 45 8.55 4.46 -22.79
C THR A 45 7.86 3.08 -22.84
N PRO A 46 7.92 2.34 -23.96
CA PRO A 46 7.40 0.97 -24.03
C PRO A 46 8.00 0.04 -22.94
N GLN A 47 9.23 0.32 -22.49
CA GLN A 47 9.88 -0.34 -21.37
C GLN A 47 9.19 -0.06 -20.03
N GLU A 48 8.57 1.11 -19.85
CA GLU A 48 7.82 1.49 -18.66
C GLU A 48 6.37 0.99 -18.69
N ILE A 49 5.78 0.82 -19.88
CA ILE A 49 4.48 0.14 -20.09
C ILE A 49 4.59 -1.37 -19.80
N HIS A 50 5.79 -1.94 -19.87
CA HIS A 50 6.11 -3.32 -19.50
C HIS A 50 6.90 -3.45 -18.18
N LEU A 51 6.71 -2.51 -17.25
CA LEU A 51 7.19 -2.66 -15.87
C LEU A 51 6.47 -3.78 -15.09
N GLY A 52 5.76 -4.70 -15.75
CA GLY A 52 5.34 -5.99 -15.19
C GLY A 52 6.56 -6.83 -14.83
N GLN A 53 7.29 -6.43 -13.79
CA GLN A 53 8.38 -7.19 -13.24
C GLN A 53 7.80 -8.50 -12.73
N THR A 54 8.25 -9.59 -13.34
CA THR A 54 7.94 -10.95 -12.92
C THR A 54 8.77 -11.38 -11.72
N GLU A 55 9.77 -10.57 -11.36
CA GLU A 55 10.74 -10.83 -10.32
C GLU A 55 10.97 -9.58 -9.48
N LEU A 56 11.26 -9.79 -8.19
CA LEU A 56 11.57 -8.71 -7.27
C LEU A 56 12.94 -8.15 -7.64
N PRO A 57 13.08 -6.84 -7.89
CA PRO A 57 14.35 -6.28 -8.31
C PRO A 57 15.38 -6.32 -7.18
N ASP A 58 16.66 -6.40 -7.55
CA ASP A 58 17.75 -6.53 -6.57
C ASP A 58 17.76 -5.40 -5.54
N TYR A 59 17.46 -4.17 -5.95
CA TYR A 59 17.34 -3.01 -5.03
C TYR A 59 16.13 -3.07 -4.07
N ILE A 60 15.29 -4.09 -4.15
CA ILE A 60 14.26 -4.38 -3.13
C ILE A 60 14.62 -5.69 -2.41
N ARG A 61 15.13 -6.68 -3.14
CA ARG A 61 15.55 -7.98 -2.59
C ARG A 61 16.73 -7.83 -1.60
N GLU A 62 17.75 -7.04 -1.93
CA GLU A 62 18.96 -6.87 -1.12
C GLU A 62 18.68 -6.30 0.27
N PRO A 63 17.92 -5.19 0.45
CA PRO A 63 17.56 -4.71 1.78
C PRO A 63 16.86 -5.77 2.65
N ILE A 64 15.97 -6.57 2.04
CA ILE A 64 15.26 -7.66 2.73
C ILE A 64 16.25 -8.72 3.19
N GLN A 65 17.13 -9.17 2.30
CA GLN A 65 18.16 -10.15 2.61
C GLN A 65 19.15 -9.64 3.67
N ASN A 66 19.45 -8.34 3.68
CA ASN A 66 20.32 -7.71 4.68
C ASN A 66 19.70 -7.79 6.09
N VAL A 67 18.39 -7.58 6.22
CA VAL A 67 17.68 -7.74 7.49
C VAL A 67 17.76 -9.19 7.97
N LEU A 68 17.55 -10.17 7.08
CA LEU A 68 17.66 -11.58 7.42
C LEU A 68 19.07 -11.96 7.88
N ASN A 69 20.09 -11.51 7.16
CA ASN A 69 21.50 -11.73 7.50
C ASN A 69 21.83 -11.13 8.88
N LYS A 70 21.46 -9.86 9.10
CA LYS A 70 21.71 -9.13 10.35
C LYS A 70 21.16 -9.86 11.57
N HIS A 71 20.00 -10.50 11.42
CA HIS A 71 19.32 -11.20 12.50
C HIS A 71 19.53 -12.72 12.49
N GLN A 72 20.43 -13.23 11.64
CA GLN A 72 20.74 -14.66 11.52
C GLN A 72 19.51 -15.53 11.16
N LEU A 73 18.63 -14.99 10.31
CA LEU A 73 17.35 -15.59 9.90
C LEU A 73 17.39 -16.20 8.50
N ASN A 74 18.57 -16.57 8.01
CA ASN A 74 18.75 -17.05 6.62
C ASN A 74 17.99 -18.34 6.30
N SER A 75 17.67 -19.15 7.30
CA SER A 75 16.79 -20.31 7.15
C SER A 75 15.36 -19.96 6.74
N LEU A 76 14.93 -18.70 6.90
CA LEU A 76 13.60 -18.21 6.53
C LEU A 76 13.56 -17.53 5.16
N SER A 77 14.73 -17.31 4.53
CA SER A 77 14.85 -16.54 3.28
C SER A 77 13.98 -17.13 2.16
N GLU A 78 14.02 -18.45 1.99
CA GLU A 78 13.21 -19.15 0.98
C GLU A 78 11.71 -18.87 1.15
N ARG A 79 11.18 -18.98 2.38
CA ARG A 79 9.76 -18.73 2.65
C ARG A 79 9.36 -17.28 2.38
N ILE A 80 10.19 -16.33 2.80
CA ILE A 80 9.90 -14.90 2.65
C ILE A 80 9.92 -14.52 1.17
N PHE A 81 10.96 -14.88 0.42
CA PHE A 81 11.03 -14.58 -1.00
C PHE A 81 9.98 -15.33 -1.81
N MET A 82 9.65 -16.58 -1.45
CA MET A 82 8.54 -17.30 -2.06
C MET A 82 7.21 -16.56 -1.83
N SER A 83 6.95 -16.02 -0.64
CA SER A 83 5.71 -15.26 -0.37
C SER A 83 5.60 -13.99 -1.22
N LEU A 84 6.72 -13.30 -1.45
CA LEU A 84 6.82 -12.12 -2.30
C LEU A 84 6.64 -12.49 -3.77
N GLU A 85 7.44 -13.43 -4.27
CA GLU A 85 7.48 -13.84 -5.68
C GLU A 85 6.23 -14.59 -6.13
N TYR A 86 5.52 -15.25 -5.22
CA TYR A 86 4.24 -15.87 -5.54
C TYR A 86 3.12 -14.83 -5.69
N THR A 87 3.18 -13.76 -4.88
CA THR A 87 2.17 -12.69 -4.87
C THR A 87 2.47 -11.63 -5.95
N LEU A 88 3.74 -11.49 -6.34
CA LEU A 88 4.27 -10.46 -7.22
C LEU A 88 3.73 -10.44 -8.66
N PRO A 89 3.66 -11.55 -9.43
CA PRO A 89 3.47 -11.55 -10.89
C PRO A 89 2.16 -10.91 -11.38
N ARG A 90 1.30 -10.47 -10.45
CA ARG A 90 -0.06 -9.98 -10.71
C ARG A 90 -0.38 -8.66 -10.04
N CYS A 91 0.54 -8.09 -9.26
CA CYS A 91 0.53 -6.67 -9.01
C CYS A 91 0.78 -6.04 -10.38
N LYS A 92 -0.20 -5.32 -10.95
CA LYS A 92 -0.06 -4.70 -12.29
C LYS A 92 1.04 -3.62 -12.35
N ASN A 93 1.86 -3.55 -11.30
CA ASN A 93 2.86 -2.54 -11.01
C ASN A 93 2.30 -1.13 -11.23
N GLN A 94 1.02 -0.98 -10.87
CA GLN A 94 0.26 0.25 -11.07
C GLN A 94 0.75 1.30 -10.09
N ALA A 95 1.00 0.93 -8.84
CA ALA A 95 1.54 1.87 -7.86
C ALA A 95 2.97 2.27 -8.24
N LEU A 96 3.77 1.32 -8.76
CA LEU A 96 5.08 1.62 -9.31
C LEU A 96 5.02 2.61 -10.48
N LEU A 97 4.15 2.36 -11.45
CA LEU A 97 3.97 3.21 -12.62
C LEU A 97 3.47 4.61 -12.22
N ILE A 98 2.44 4.68 -11.38
CA ILE A 98 1.90 5.95 -10.86
C ILE A 98 3.01 6.73 -10.15
N SER A 99 3.80 6.07 -9.30
CA SER A 99 4.85 6.74 -8.54
C SER A 99 5.93 7.33 -9.45
N LEU A 100 6.37 6.56 -10.44
CA LEU A 100 7.38 6.99 -11.41
C LEU A 100 6.90 8.15 -12.28
N LEU A 101 5.69 8.04 -12.84
CA LEU A 101 5.12 9.07 -13.71
C LEU A 101 4.86 10.36 -12.93
N THR A 102 4.37 10.27 -11.69
CA THR A 102 4.16 11.45 -10.84
C THR A 102 5.46 12.20 -10.63
N TYR A 103 6.55 11.51 -10.27
CA TYR A 103 7.84 12.17 -10.07
C TYR A 103 8.36 12.80 -11.37
N LYS A 104 8.24 12.10 -12.50
CA LYS A 104 8.67 12.63 -13.80
C LYS A 104 7.94 13.92 -14.16
N ASP A 105 6.61 13.91 -14.03
CA ASP A 105 5.77 15.05 -14.39
C ASP A 105 6.05 16.26 -13.48
N LEU A 106 6.29 16.05 -12.19
CA LEU A 106 6.62 17.13 -11.24
C LEU A 106 7.98 17.77 -11.49
N MET A 107 8.95 16.97 -11.98
CA MET A 107 10.35 17.38 -12.11
C MET A 107 10.77 17.69 -13.55
N GLU A 108 9.86 17.61 -14.52
CA GLU A 108 10.14 17.83 -15.95
C GLU A 108 10.88 19.16 -16.21
N SER A 109 10.42 20.25 -15.58
CA SER A 109 11.04 21.58 -15.74
C SER A 109 12.31 21.78 -14.92
N GLN A 110 12.58 20.93 -13.94
CA GLN A 110 13.71 21.05 -13.00
C GLN A 110 14.89 20.13 -13.37
N GLY A 111 14.67 19.20 -14.31
CA GLY A 111 15.65 18.22 -14.77
C GLY A 111 15.59 16.92 -13.98
N LEU A 112 15.44 15.80 -14.70
CA LEU A 112 15.34 14.47 -14.09
C LEU A 112 16.72 13.93 -13.70
N LYS A 113 16.89 13.63 -12.41
CA LYS A 113 18.08 12.94 -11.89
C LYS A 113 17.81 11.44 -11.78
N ALA A 114 18.73 10.62 -12.29
CA ALA A 114 18.61 9.16 -12.27
C ALA A 114 18.46 8.57 -10.85
N VAL A 115 19.14 9.16 -9.86
CA VAL A 115 19.04 8.73 -8.46
C VAL A 115 17.63 8.94 -7.88
N ASP A 116 16.96 10.02 -8.27
CA ASP A 116 15.63 10.33 -7.77
C ASP A 116 14.55 9.56 -8.53
N LEU A 117 14.79 9.23 -9.81
CA LEU A 117 13.96 8.25 -10.54
C LEU A 117 14.00 6.88 -9.84
N ARG A 118 15.19 6.42 -9.39
CA ARG A 118 15.31 5.18 -8.62
C ARG A 118 14.55 5.27 -7.29
N ARG A 119 14.62 6.40 -6.59
CA ARG A 119 13.85 6.63 -5.35
C ARG A 119 12.35 6.59 -5.60
N ALA A 120 11.86 7.22 -6.67
CA ALA A 120 10.44 7.14 -7.04
C ALA A 120 10.00 5.69 -7.31
N GLN A 121 10.85 4.88 -7.95
CA GLN A 121 10.59 3.45 -8.15
C GLN A 121 10.55 2.70 -6.82
N ILE A 122 11.48 2.96 -5.90
CA ILE A 122 11.50 2.33 -4.57
C ILE A 122 10.23 2.68 -3.78
N LEU A 123 9.76 3.93 -3.82
CA LEU A 123 8.50 4.33 -3.21
C LEU A 123 7.32 3.56 -3.81
N GLY A 124 7.29 3.43 -5.13
CA GLY A 124 6.32 2.60 -5.83
C GLY A 124 6.34 1.14 -5.36
N TRP A 125 7.52 0.54 -5.23
CA TRP A 125 7.70 -0.80 -4.69
C TRP A 125 7.24 -0.95 -3.25
N CYS A 126 7.45 0.06 -2.41
CA CYS A 126 6.93 0.05 -1.04
C CYS A 126 5.39 -0.02 -1.02
N VAL A 127 4.72 0.61 -1.98
CA VAL A 127 3.26 0.50 -2.14
C VAL A 127 2.85 -0.86 -2.69
N GLU A 128 3.59 -1.43 -3.65
CA GLU A 128 3.32 -2.79 -4.14
C GLU A 128 3.48 -3.84 -3.03
N LEU A 129 4.52 -3.73 -2.18
CA LEU A 129 4.70 -4.59 -1.00
C LEU A 129 3.52 -4.45 -0.02
N LEU A 130 3.02 -3.22 0.19
CA LEU A 130 1.82 -3.00 0.99
C LEU A 130 0.62 -3.72 0.38
N HIS A 131 0.39 -3.59 -0.93
CA HIS A 131 -0.71 -4.29 -1.61
C HIS A 131 -0.57 -5.80 -1.50
N MET A 132 0.64 -6.37 -1.65
CA MET A 132 0.86 -7.81 -1.46
C MET A 132 0.45 -8.26 -0.05
N SER A 133 0.84 -7.53 1.00
CA SER A 133 0.44 -7.85 2.38
C SER A 133 -1.08 -7.81 2.55
N LEU A 134 -1.73 -6.75 2.06
CA LEU A 134 -3.18 -6.56 2.14
C LEU A 134 -3.93 -7.65 1.38
N LEU A 135 -3.44 -8.08 0.22
CA LEU A 135 -4.04 -9.14 -0.58
C LEU A 135 -3.95 -10.51 0.11
N ILE A 136 -2.83 -10.82 0.77
CA ILE A 136 -2.70 -12.05 1.57
C ILE A 136 -3.74 -12.04 2.69
N PHE A 137 -3.89 -10.92 3.40
CA PHE A 137 -4.89 -10.79 4.46
C PHE A 137 -6.32 -10.89 3.92
N ASP A 138 -6.65 -10.16 2.87
CA ASP A 138 -7.96 -10.15 2.19
C ASP A 138 -8.35 -11.56 1.75
N ASP A 139 -7.46 -12.28 1.07
CA ASP A 139 -7.71 -13.66 0.65
C ASP A 139 -8.03 -14.60 1.80
N ILE A 140 -7.40 -14.43 2.96
CA ILE A 140 -7.66 -15.25 4.15
C ILE A 140 -9.01 -14.89 4.76
N MET A 141 -9.29 -13.59 4.94
CA MET A 141 -10.53 -13.09 5.55
C MET A 141 -11.76 -13.41 4.69
N ASP A 142 -11.63 -13.36 3.37
CA ASP A 142 -12.70 -13.62 2.40
C ASP A 142 -12.77 -15.11 1.99
N HIS A 143 -11.90 -15.95 2.55
CA HIS A 143 -11.77 -17.37 2.19
C HIS A 143 -11.53 -17.61 0.69
N GLY A 144 -10.80 -16.70 0.04
CA GLY A 144 -10.50 -16.73 -1.39
C GLY A 144 -9.87 -18.04 -1.86
N THR A 145 -10.36 -18.59 -2.97
CA THR A 145 -9.80 -19.82 -3.56
C THR A 145 -8.70 -19.49 -4.56
N LEU A 146 -8.97 -18.57 -5.47
CA LEU A 146 -8.07 -18.18 -6.54
C LEU A 146 -7.88 -16.67 -6.54
N ARG A 147 -6.63 -16.23 -6.72
CA ARG A 147 -6.29 -14.84 -7.04
C ARG A 147 -5.53 -14.83 -8.35
N TYR A 148 -6.06 -14.13 -9.35
CA TYR A 148 -5.51 -14.05 -10.72
C TYR A 148 -5.28 -15.41 -11.42
N GLY A 149 -6.08 -16.43 -11.08
CA GLY A 149 -5.99 -17.76 -11.71
C GLY A 149 -4.96 -18.71 -11.08
N GLN A 150 -4.39 -18.38 -9.91
CA GLN A 150 -3.64 -19.32 -9.08
C GLN A 150 -4.29 -19.42 -7.70
N LEU A 151 -3.97 -20.46 -6.94
CA LEU A 151 -4.41 -20.60 -5.56
C LEU A 151 -4.00 -19.37 -4.74
N CYS A 152 -4.89 -18.89 -3.88
CA CYS A 152 -4.50 -17.87 -2.91
C CYS A 152 -3.36 -18.39 -2.02
N TRP A 153 -2.47 -17.51 -1.53
CA TRP A 153 -1.27 -17.90 -0.78
C TRP A 153 -1.58 -18.91 0.35
N HIS A 154 -2.63 -18.64 1.12
CA HIS A 154 -3.06 -19.49 2.24
C HIS A 154 -3.66 -20.86 1.82
N LYS A 155 -3.96 -21.06 0.53
CA LYS A 155 -4.47 -22.34 0.00
C LYS A 155 -3.35 -23.30 -0.39
N LEU A 156 -2.09 -22.88 -0.39
CA LEU A 156 -0.96 -23.77 -0.57
C LEU A 156 -0.82 -24.70 0.64
N GLU A 157 -0.54 -25.99 0.37
CA GLU A 157 -0.58 -27.08 1.36
C GLU A 157 0.23 -26.81 2.63
N HIS A 158 1.36 -26.11 2.50
CA HIS A 158 2.31 -25.83 3.58
C HIS A 158 2.16 -24.43 4.20
N ILE A 159 1.19 -23.62 3.74
CA ILE A 159 1.00 -22.24 4.20
C ILE A 159 -0.18 -22.15 5.17
N GLY A 160 -1.40 -22.42 4.71
CA GLY A 160 -2.59 -22.30 5.55
C GLY A 160 -2.69 -20.94 6.27
N MET A 161 -3.13 -20.97 7.53
CA MET A 161 -3.27 -19.77 8.36
C MET A 161 -1.93 -19.11 8.73
N SER A 162 -0.80 -19.81 8.59
CA SER A 162 0.51 -19.20 8.83
C SER A 162 0.83 -18.10 7.80
N GLY A 163 0.11 -18.06 6.67
CA GLY A 163 0.14 -16.96 5.71
C GLY A 163 -0.17 -15.59 6.31
N ILE A 164 -0.91 -15.51 7.43
CA ILE A 164 -1.10 -14.26 8.17
C ILE A 164 0.24 -13.68 8.60
N ASN A 165 1.16 -14.53 9.09
CA ASN A 165 2.46 -14.04 9.54
C ASN A 165 3.34 -13.59 8.36
N ASP A 166 3.20 -14.24 7.20
CA ASP A 166 3.92 -13.82 5.98
C ASP A 166 3.47 -12.42 5.53
N GLY A 167 2.14 -12.15 5.53
CA GLY A 167 1.61 -10.81 5.26
C GLY A 167 2.12 -9.76 6.24
N LEU A 168 2.16 -10.09 7.54
CA LEU A 168 2.68 -9.18 8.59
C LEU A 168 4.17 -8.87 8.38
N ILE A 169 4.97 -9.87 8.00
CA ILE A 169 6.39 -9.70 7.69
C ILE A 169 6.54 -8.75 6.50
N ILE A 170 5.79 -8.97 5.41
CA ILE A 170 5.85 -8.12 4.21
C ILE A 170 5.49 -6.67 4.55
N GLU A 171 4.41 -6.43 5.31
CA GLU A 171 4.01 -5.08 5.74
C GLU A 171 5.14 -4.36 6.51
N ASN A 172 5.86 -5.08 7.37
CA ASN A 172 6.91 -4.49 8.19
C ASN A 172 8.25 -4.32 7.47
N ILE A 173 8.55 -5.18 6.49
CA ILE A 173 9.74 -5.07 5.63
C ILE A 173 9.79 -3.72 4.92
N ILE A 174 8.64 -3.15 4.57
CA ILE A 174 8.51 -1.83 3.92
C ILE A 174 9.33 -0.77 4.66
N TYR A 175 9.27 -0.74 5.99
CA TYR A 175 9.96 0.29 6.77
C TYR A 175 11.48 0.10 6.80
N PHE A 176 11.97 -1.12 6.62
CA PHE A 176 13.41 -1.38 6.43
C PHE A 176 13.87 -0.91 5.05
N VAL A 177 13.10 -1.17 4.00
CA VAL A 177 13.38 -0.65 2.66
C VAL A 177 13.36 0.89 2.65
N LEU A 178 12.35 1.50 3.28
CA LEU A 178 12.30 2.96 3.41
C LEU A 178 13.50 3.51 4.18
N HIS A 179 13.88 2.88 5.28
CA HIS A 179 15.05 3.30 6.06
C HIS A 179 16.35 3.22 5.24
N GLU A 180 16.55 2.15 4.47
CA GLU A 180 17.75 1.95 3.67
C GLU A 180 17.97 3.09 2.64
N TYR A 181 16.90 3.52 1.98
CA TYR A 181 17.01 4.46 0.87
C TYR A 181 16.72 5.92 1.23
N PHE A 182 16.00 6.13 2.33
CA PHE A 182 15.51 7.44 2.73
C PHE A 182 15.88 7.81 4.16
N GLY A 183 16.49 6.94 4.97
CA GLY A 183 16.74 7.21 6.40
C GLY A 183 17.59 8.44 6.70
N ASP A 184 18.37 8.92 5.71
CA ASP A 184 19.17 10.15 5.79
C ASP A 184 18.46 11.39 5.20
N LYS A 185 17.22 11.26 4.73
CA LYS A 185 16.44 12.33 4.10
C LYS A 185 15.55 13.03 5.11
N GLU A 186 15.42 14.34 4.96
CA GLU A 186 14.60 15.18 5.84
C GLU A 186 13.13 14.77 5.86
N TYR A 187 12.61 14.24 4.75
CA TYR A 187 11.21 13.79 4.60
C TYR A 187 10.97 12.30 4.94
N TYR A 188 11.97 11.59 5.47
CA TYR A 188 11.84 10.15 5.80
C TYR A 188 10.68 9.84 6.75
N VAL A 189 10.53 10.68 7.78
CA VAL A 189 9.53 10.50 8.82
C VAL A 189 8.13 10.68 8.23
N GLU A 190 7.95 11.65 7.35
CA GLU A 190 6.71 11.91 6.61
C GLU A 190 6.34 10.73 5.72
N LEU A 191 7.30 10.14 4.99
CA LEU A 191 7.05 8.92 4.21
C LEU A 191 6.54 7.77 5.09
N CYS A 192 7.19 7.55 6.24
CA CYS A 192 6.79 6.51 7.18
C CYS A 192 5.40 6.76 7.78
N ASN A 193 5.11 8.00 8.16
CA ASN A 193 3.82 8.39 8.72
C ASN A 193 2.70 8.22 7.69
N LEU A 194 2.91 8.66 6.46
CA LEU A 194 1.95 8.55 5.37
C LEU A 194 1.64 7.07 5.05
N MET A 195 2.67 6.22 4.95
CA MET A 195 2.48 4.77 4.76
C MET A 195 1.65 4.17 5.89
N ARG A 196 1.99 4.43 7.15
CA ARG A 196 1.25 3.90 8.31
C ARG A 196 -0.19 4.40 8.36
N GLU A 197 -0.41 5.68 8.10
CA GLU A 197 -1.75 6.28 8.12
C GLU A 197 -2.65 5.65 7.07
N VAL A 198 -2.17 5.53 5.83
CA VAL A 198 -2.94 4.91 4.75
C VAL A 198 -3.18 3.42 5.03
N THR A 199 -2.20 2.69 5.56
CA THR A 199 -2.40 1.28 5.99
C THR A 199 -3.49 1.17 7.06
N LEU A 200 -3.47 2.04 8.07
CA LEU A 200 -4.48 2.03 9.14
C LEU A 200 -5.89 2.35 8.61
N ILE A 201 -6.02 3.34 7.74
CA ILE A 201 -7.31 3.68 7.13
C ILE A 201 -7.81 2.54 6.25
N THR A 202 -6.91 1.87 5.52
CA THR A 202 -7.23 0.69 4.71
C THR A 202 -7.74 -0.45 5.57
N ALA A 203 -7.10 -0.71 6.72
CA ALA A 203 -7.55 -1.70 7.69
C ALA A 203 -8.93 -1.36 8.27
N TYR A 204 -9.22 -0.08 8.55
CA TYR A 204 -10.58 0.34 8.94
C TYR A 204 -11.59 0.12 7.81
N GLY A 205 -11.22 0.40 6.56
CA GLY A 205 -12.05 0.09 5.39
C GLY A 205 -12.36 -1.40 5.27
N GLN A 206 -11.36 -2.26 5.50
CA GLN A 206 -11.54 -3.72 5.52
C GLN A 206 -12.47 -4.16 6.65
N LEU A 207 -12.32 -3.60 7.85
CA LEU A 207 -13.22 -3.89 8.97
C LEU A 207 -14.67 -3.51 8.64
N MET A 208 -14.87 -2.35 8.01
CA MET A 208 -16.20 -1.91 7.57
C MET A 208 -16.79 -2.89 6.54
N ASP A 209 -16.00 -3.32 5.56
CA ASP A 209 -16.40 -4.29 4.53
C ASP A 209 -16.87 -5.62 5.15
N LEU A 210 -16.09 -6.17 6.10
CA LEU A 210 -16.44 -7.40 6.81
C LEU A 210 -17.71 -7.25 7.68
N MET A 211 -17.86 -6.11 8.37
CA MET A 211 -19.06 -5.85 9.17
C MET A 211 -20.32 -5.74 8.32
N VAL A 212 -20.21 -5.13 7.14
CA VAL A 212 -21.32 -4.97 6.21
C VAL A 212 -21.66 -6.30 5.54
N SER A 213 -20.67 -7.08 5.12
CA SER A 213 -20.90 -8.38 4.46
C SER A 213 -21.61 -9.41 5.35
N GLN A 214 -21.40 -9.34 6.66
CA GLN A 214 -22.08 -10.18 7.66
C GLN A 214 -23.37 -9.56 8.21
N GLY A 215 -23.70 -8.34 7.81
CA GLY A 215 -24.79 -7.55 8.35
C GLY A 215 -26.12 -7.69 7.59
N SER A 216 -27.07 -6.82 7.94
CA SER A 216 -28.36 -6.73 7.24
C SER A 216 -28.21 -6.06 5.88
N ILE A 217 -29.03 -6.48 4.90
CA ILE A 217 -29.12 -5.85 3.57
C ILE A 217 -29.45 -4.35 3.64
N ALA A 218 -30.04 -3.88 4.74
CA ALA A 218 -30.30 -2.46 4.99
C ALA A 218 -29.01 -1.61 5.02
N LEU A 219 -27.84 -2.23 5.27
CA LEU A 219 -26.54 -1.57 5.24
C LEU A 219 -26.03 -1.35 3.80
N PHE A 220 -26.63 -1.98 2.79
CA PHE A 220 -26.19 -1.92 1.39
C PHE A 220 -26.66 -0.63 0.71
N THR A 221 -26.20 0.49 1.25
CA THR A 221 -26.49 1.83 0.75
C THR A 221 -25.35 2.33 -0.13
N LYS A 222 -25.65 3.27 -1.03
CA LYS A 222 -24.63 3.95 -1.84
C LYS A 222 -23.61 4.70 -0.99
N GLU A 223 -24.02 5.19 0.18
CA GLU A 223 -23.12 5.89 1.11
C GLU A 223 -22.12 4.93 1.73
N MET A 224 -22.60 3.81 2.27
CA MET A 224 -21.73 2.77 2.84
C MET A 224 -20.75 2.21 1.81
N PHE A 225 -21.23 1.94 0.59
CA PHE A 225 -20.35 1.48 -0.49
C PHE A 225 -19.22 2.48 -0.79
N ARG A 226 -19.54 3.78 -0.87
CA ARG A 226 -18.51 4.83 -1.07
C ARG A 226 -17.53 4.87 0.09
N ASP A 227 -18.03 4.85 1.32
CA ASP A 227 -17.18 4.93 2.51
C ASP A 227 -16.21 3.75 2.62
N ILE A 228 -16.66 2.53 2.28
CA ILE A 228 -15.82 1.34 2.19
C ILE A 228 -14.82 1.50 1.04
N SER A 229 -15.28 1.83 -0.17
CA SER A 229 -14.42 1.94 -1.36
C SER A 229 -13.32 2.98 -1.19
N ASP A 230 -13.64 4.14 -0.60
CA ASP A 230 -12.68 5.23 -0.38
C ASP A 230 -11.59 4.80 0.61
N ARG A 231 -11.95 4.09 1.68
CA ARG A 231 -11.02 3.70 2.75
C ARG A 231 -10.27 2.41 2.43
N LYS A 232 -10.97 1.35 2.03
CA LYS A 232 -10.40 0.02 1.72
C LYS A 232 -9.51 0.07 0.47
N THR A 233 -9.76 0.97 -0.47
CA THR A 233 -9.09 0.93 -1.78
C THR A 233 -8.54 2.28 -2.24
N ALA A 234 -9.35 3.35 -2.27
CA ALA A 234 -8.95 4.55 -3.01
C ALA A 234 -7.64 5.18 -2.48
N LEU A 235 -7.48 5.22 -1.15
CA LEU A 235 -6.29 5.82 -0.53
C LEU A 235 -5.01 5.03 -0.83
N SER A 236 -5.02 3.71 -0.66
CA SER A 236 -3.84 2.87 -0.90
C SER A 236 -3.53 2.67 -2.39
N ALA A 237 -4.55 2.62 -3.24
CA ALA A 237 -4.39 2.35 -4.68
C ALA A 237 -4.07 3.59 -5.51
N PHE A 238 -4.55 4.77 -5.10
CA PHE A 238 -4.40 6.01 -5.90
C PHE A 238 -3.69 7.13 -5.14
N TYR A 239 -4.13 7.46 -3.93
CA TYR A 239 -3.56 8.60 -3.21
C TYR A 239 -2.11 8.37 -2.78
N LEU A 240 -1.83 7.23 -2.16
CA LEU A 240 -0.50 6.89 -1.65
C LEU A 240 0.60 6.87 -2.72
N PRO A 241 0.43 6.19 -3.88
CA PRO A 241 1.46 6.21 -4.93
C PRO A 241 1.61 7.57 -5.63
N LEU A 242 0.68 8.51 -5.46
CA LEU A 242 0.85 9.91 -5.88
C LEU A 242 1.60 10.72 -4.82
N ALA A 243 1.20 10.59 -3.56
CA ALA A 243 1.67 11.44 -2.47
C ALA A 243 3.13 11.16 -2.07
N LEU A 244 3.58 9.90 -2.11
CA LEU A 244 4.97 9.56 -1.80
C LEU A 244 6.00 10.26 -2.71
N PRO A 245 5.91 10.18 -4.06
CA PRO A 245 6.85 10.88 -4.93
C PRO A 245 6.68 12.40 -4.91
N MET A 246 5.54 12.94 -4.46
CA MET A 246 5.40 14.39 -4.20
C MET A 246 6.35 14.84 -3.08
N HIS A 247 6.44 14.08 -1.98
CA HIS A 247 7.43 14.37 -0.93
C HIS A 247 8.87 14.31 -1.43
N LEU A 248 9.17 13.41 -2.37
CA LEU A 248 10.48 13.35 -3.03
C LEU A 248 10.76 14.56 -3.92
N ALA A 249 9.73 15.13 -4.56
CA ALA A 249 9.85 16.30 -5.44
C ALA A 249 9.98 17.65 -4.69
N GLY A 250 9.63 17.68 -3.40
CA GLY A 250 9.62 18.89 -2.57
C GLY A 250 8.33 19.71 -2.69
#